data_AF-A0A1H7XL65-F1
#
_entry.id   AF-A0A1H7XL65-F1
#
_cell.length_a   1.000
_cell.length_b   1.000
_cell.length_c   1.000
_cell.angle_alpha   90.00
_cell.angle_beta   90.00
_cell.angle_gamma   90.00
#
_symmetry.space_group_name_H-M   'P 1'
#
loop_
_entity.id
_entity.type
_entity.pdbx_description
1 polymer ?
#
loop_
_entity_poly.entity_id
_entity_poly.type
_entity_poly.pdbx_seq_one_letter_code
_entity_poly.pdbx_strand_id
1 'polypeptide(L)'
;MSGVAGGKGGAVADGGGVTTTAPGTDASPSPSTSALTAEAYKGELDGRYKAMLDAIDSMASARSVKSLNQRVGRAEEAISGAADALSALTPPAEVQAQHDAYVAGLRDFATELGSAAGKVGSRDLCTSSAVLADIGDKLAALDRAGEALQKAGGYRADVVDVKAGKKQTRRLSNGVFARKDALNGRSSLEIDNGGDRDAVVTLVRGGTKVFSVYVRKKGSYKVRGVRDGTYKIYFTHGVDWDGRSRQFTRRCSFEKFQKTVKFKTTFTATQILWHDWKITLHSIAGGNAKTSDVDPEDFPA
;
A
#
# COMPACT_ATOMS: atom_id res chain seq x y z
N MET A 1 39.10 16.45 47.63
CA MET A 1 38.29 17.68 47.48
C MET A 1 36.91 17.32 48.01
N SER A 2 36.69 17.41 49.33
CA SER A 2 36.09 18.55 50.07
C SER A 2 34.65 18.81 49.60
N GLY A 3 33.58 18.88 50.41
CA GLY A 3 33.31 18.83 51.86
C GLY A 3 31.77 19.02 52.03
N VAL A 4 31.08 18.33 52.95
CA VAL A 4 30.70 18.74 54.34
C VAL A 4 29.33 19.46 54.47
N ALA A 5 28.45 18.85 55.31
CA ALA A 5 27.42 19.36 56.27
C ALA A 5 26.42 20.46 55.85
N GLY A 6 25.22 20.65 56.41
CA GLY A 6 24.47 20.26 57.62
C GLY A 6 23.37 21.34 57.80
N GLY A 7 22.10 21.06 58.11
CA GLY A 7 21.57 20.84 59.47
C GLY A 7 20.73 22.04 59.98
N LYS A 8 19.68 21.73 60.77
CA LYS A 8 18.69 22.56 61.52
C LYS A 8 17.47 23.07 60.71
N GLY A 9 16.23 22.90 61.14
CA GLY A 9 15.67 22.57 62.46
C GLY A 9 14.86 23.77 62.97
N GLY A 10 13.56 23.58 63.22
CA GLY A 10 12.69 24.61 63.82
C GLY A 10 11.22 24.22 63.80
N ALA A 11 10.77 23.53 64.84
CA ALA A 11 9.36 23.40 65.20
C ALA A 11 9.07 24.37 66.34
N VAL A 12 7.93 25.07 66.28
CA VAL A 12 7.24 25.60 67.45
C VAL A 12 5.74 25.51 67.18
N ALA A 13 5.01 24.95 68.15
CA ALA A 13 3.56 24.92 68.23
C ALA A 13 3.04 26.17 68.96
N ASP A 14 1.79 26.57 68.68
CA ASP A 14 0.68 26.66 69.66
C ASP A 14 -0.42 27.64 69.17
N GLY A 15 -1.67 27.38 69.58
CA GLY A 15 -2.65 28.45 69.81
C GLY A 15 -3.88 28.54 68.91
N GLY A 16 -4.91 27.73 69.23
CA GLY A 16 -6.28 28.19 69.52
C GLY A 16 -7.09 29.07 68.54
N GLY A 17 -8.19 28.49 68.05
CA GLY A 17 -9.53 29.11 68.09
C GLY A 17 -9.94 30.09 66.99
N VAL A 18 -10.99 29.74 66.25
CA VAL A 18 -12.28 30.48 66.10
C VAL A 18 -12.98 30.04 64.81
N THR A 19 -14.22 29.61 64.98
CA THR A 19 -15.27 29.45 63.98
C THR A 19 -15.56 30.75 63.23
N THR A 20 -15.44 30.75 61.91
CA THR A 20 -16.16 31.71 61.05
C THR A 20 -16.55 31.04 59.74
N THR A 21 -17.82 30.70 59.63
CA THR A 21 -18.52 30.41 58.38
C THR A 21 -18.52 31.67 57.53
N ALA A 22 -18.01 31.60 56.30
CA ALA A 22 -18.20 32.64 55.27
C ALA A 22 -18.74 31.99 53.98
N PRO A 23 -19.59 32.71 53.22
CA PRO A 23 -20.50 32.13 52.25
C PRO A 23 -19.90 32.07 50.84
N GLY A 24 -20.36 31.08 50.08
CA GLY A 24 -20.54 31.13 48.61
C GLY A 24 -19.34 31.58 47.79
N THR A 25 -18.47 30.64 47.43
CA THR A 25 -17.70 30.77 46.18
C THR A 25 -18.69 30.65 45.03
N ASP A 26 -19.05 31.78 44.43
CA ASP A 26 -19.71 31.81 43.12
C ASP A 26 -18.90 30.94 42.16
N ALA A 27 -19.52 29.82 41.75
CA ALA A 27 -19.02 29.00 40.67
C ALA A 27 -18.98 29.87 39.41
N SER A 28 -17.78 30.26 39.01
CA SER A 28 -17.55 30.86 37.70
C SER A 28 -18.10 29.90 36.65
N PRO A 29 -19.05 30.31 35.79
CA PRO A 29 -19.62 29.41 34.80
C PRO A 29 -18.50 29.01 33.84
N SER A 30 -18.12 27.73 33.86
CA SER A 30 -17.30 27.16 32.79
C SER A 30 -18.03 27.40 31.47
N PRO A 31 -17.37 27.95 30.43
CA PRO A 31 -17.99 28.13 29.14
C PRO A 31 -18.39 26.75 28.63
N SER A 32 -19.68 26.44 28.71
CA SER A 32 -20.24 25.26 28.07
C SER A 32 -20.23 25.57 26.59
N THR A 33 -19.30 24.98 25.84
CA THR A 33 -19.35 24.99 24.38
C THR A 33 -20.69 24.39 23.99
N SER A 34 -21.60 25.23 23.51
CA SER A 34 -22.94 24.81 23.13
C SER A 34 -22.86 23.76 22.02
N ALA A 35 -23.60 22.67 22.19
CA ALA A 35 -23.70 21.62 21.18
C ALA A 35 -24.18 22.21 19.85
N LEU A 36 -23.64 21.70 18.74
CA LEU A 36 -24.08 22.08 17.40
C LEU A 36 -25.54 21.67 17.19
N THR A 37 -26.26 22.46 16.38
CA THR A 37 -27.57 22.02 15.89
C THR A 37 -27.41 20.78 15.00
N ALA A 38 -28.48 20.00 14.85
CA ALA A 38 -28.47 18.80 14.01
C ALA A 38 -28.08 19.14 12.56
N GLU A 39 -28.55 20.26 12.02
CA GLU A 39 -28.25 20.73 10.67
C GLU A 39 -26.79 21.16 10.51
N ALA A 40 -26.24 21.88 11.49
CA ALA A 40 -24.84 22.32 11.47
C ALA A 40 -23.90 21.11 11.55
N TYR A 41 -24.18 20.18 12.47
CA TYR A 41 -23.40 18.95 12.60
C TYR A 41 -23.46 18.08 11.33
N LYS A 42 -24.62 18.01 10.68
CA LYS A 42 -24.77 17.31 9.39
C LYS A 42 -23.92 17.93 8.28
N GLY A 43 -23.92 19.26 8.17
CA GLY A 43 -23.09 19.96 7.18
C GLY A 43 -21.59 19.69 7.37
N GLU A 44 -21.13 19.66 8.62
CA GLU A 44 -19.73 19.33 8.96
C GLU A 44 -19.37 17.89 8.56
N LEU A 45 -20.27 16.91 8.80
CA LEU A 45 -20.07 15.52 8.39
C LEU A 45 -20.07 15.35 6.86
N ASP A 46 -21.05 15.91 6.15
CA ASP A 46 -21.20 15.74 4.70
C ASP A 46 -19.98 16.28 3.92
N GLY A 47 -19.43 17.43 4.36
CA GLY A 47 -18.24 18.02 3.74
C GLY A 47 -17.00 17.12 3.88
N ARG A 48 -16.81 16.52 5.06
CA ARG A 48 -15.67 15.62 5.34
C ARG A 48 -15.85 14.26 4.69
N TYR A 49 -17.09 13.75 4.69
CA TYR A 49 -17.47 12.52 4.04
C TYR A 49 -17.02 12.48 2.58
N LYS A 50 -17.35 13.53 1.81
CA LYS A 50 -16.94 13.63 0.41
C LYS A 50 -15.43 13.60 0.23
N ALA A 51 -14.69 14.36 1.03
CA ALA A 51 -13.23 14.41 0.94
C ALA A 51 -12.57 13.06 1.24
N MET A 52 -13.09 12.33 2.23
CA MET A 52 -12.62 10.98 2.57
C MET A 52 -12.91 9.98 1.44
N LEU A 53 -14.13 9.98 0.89
CA LEU A 53 -14.47 9.12 -0.25
C LEU A 53 -13.58 9.38 -1.47
N ASP A 54 -13.42 10.65 -1.85
CA ASP A 54 -12.58 11.04 -3.00
C ASP A 54 -11.13 10.55 -2.81
N ALA A 55 -10.62 10.55 -1.57
CA ALA A 55 -9.29 10.05 -1.25
C ALA A 55 -9.17 8.52 -1.34
N ILE A 56 -10.16 7.77 -0.85
CA ILE A 56 -10.19 6.31 -0.95
C ILE A 56 -10.35 5.87 -2.41
N ASP A 57 -11.24 6.51 -3.18
CA ASP A 57 -11.43 6.24 -4.60
C ASP A 57 -10.16 6.52 -5.42
N SER A 58 -9.49 7.63 -5.12
CA SER A 58 -8.19 7.95 -5.70
C SER A 58 -7.18 6.84 -5.43
N MET A 59 -7.08 6.32 -4.22
CA MET A 59 -6.22 5.17 -3.88
C MET A 59 -6.63 3.91 -4.66
N ALA A 60 -7.93 3.59 -4.74
CA ALA A 60 -8.46 2.45 -5.47
C ALA A 60 -8.16 2.54 -6.99
N SER A 61 -8.04 3.75 -7.53
CA SER A 61 -7.76 4.00 -8.94
C SER A 61 -6.26 3.97 -9.30
N ALA A 62 -5.35 3.77 -8.34
CA ALA A 62 -3.93 3.70 -8.63
C ALA A 62 -3.59 2.58 -9.62
N ARG A 63 -2.58 2.81 -10.47
CA ARG A 63 -2.19 1.88 -11.55
C ARG A 63 -0.74 1.43 -11.46
N SER A 64 0.03 2.02 -10.55
CA SER A 64 1.43 1.69 -10.32
C SER A 64 1.74 1.75 -8.82
N VAL A 65 2.81 1.08 -8.41
CA VAL A 65 3.26 1.07 -7.00
C VAL A 65 3.57 2.49 -6.51
N LYS A 66 4.19 3.32 -7.36
CA LYS A 66 4.55 4.71 -7.04
C LYS A 66 3.32 5.58 -6.82
N SER A 67 2.38 5.55 -7.76
CA SER A 67 1.12 6.30 -7.62
C SER A 67 0.28 5.77 -6.45
N LEU A 68 0.30 4.47 -6.20
CA LEU A 68 -0.36 3.85 -5.05
C LEU A 68 0.22 4.40 -3.74
N ASN A 69 1.54 4.39 -3.56
CA ASN A 69 2.19 4.89 -2.35
C ASN A 69 1.77 6.33 -2.03
N GLN A 70 1.79 7.20 -3.04
CA GLN A 70 1.39 8.60 -2.91
C GLN A 70 -0.11 8.77 -2.61
N ARG A 71 -0.96 7.86 -3.07
CA ARG A 71 -2.42 7.94 -2.88
C ARG A 71 -2.84 7.34 -1.54
N VAL A 72 -2.16 6.31 -1.05
CA VAL A 72 -2.36 5.78 0.31
C VAL A 72 -2.00 6.84 1.35
N GLY A 73 -0.84 7.50 1.22
CA GLY A 73 -0.45 8.58 2.15
C GLY A 73 -1.44 9.76 2.15
N ARG A 74 -1.94 10.16 0.97
CA ARG A 74 -2.98 11.19 0.89
C ARG A 74 -4.32 10.76 1.52
N ALA A 75 -4.68 9.49 1.42
CA ALA A 75 -5.86 8.96 2.08
C ALA A 75 -5.70 8.94 3.60
N GLU A 76 -4.52 8.55 4.10
CA GLU A 76 -4.18 8.62 5.52
C GLU A 76 -4.28 10.07 6.06
N GLU A 77 -3.69 11.04 5.36
CA GLU A 77 -3.73 12.46 5.73
C GLU A 77 -5.17 13.00 5.73
N ALA A 78 -5.97 12.67 4.71
CA ALA A 78 -7.36 13.11 4.62
C ALA A 78 -8.22 12.55 5.76
N ILE A 79 -8.02 11.29 6.13
CA ILE A 79 -8.82 10.60 7.15
C ILE A 79 -8.39 10.98 8.55
N SER A 80 -7.08 11.12 8.81
CA SER A 80 -6.59 11.64 10.09
C SER A 80 -7.02 13.10 10.30
N GLY A 81 -6.90 13.95 9.28
CA GLY A 81 -7.40 15.33 9.33
C GLY A 81 -8.92 15.41 9.55
N ALA A 82 -9.70 14.52 8.94
CA ALA A 82 -11.13 14.43 9.20
C ALA A 82 -11.44 14.00 10.64
N ALA A 83 -10.70 13.03 11.19
CA ALA A 83 -10.86 12.59 12.58
C ALA A 83 -10.57 13.72 13.57
N ASP A 84 -9.50 14.48 13.36
CA ASP A 84 -9.12 15.60 14.22
C ASP A 84 -10.16 16.72 14.14
N ALA A 85 -10.56 17.09 12.93
CA ALA A 85 -11.56 18.12 12.70
C ALA A 85 -12.95 17.75 13.27
N LEU A 86 -13.32 16.47 13.26
CA LEU A 86 -14.57 16.00 13.87
C LEU A 86 -14.46 15.96 15.39
N SER A 87 -13.32 15.55 15.93
CA SER A 87 -13.11 15.49 17.39
C SER A 87 -13.15 16.86 18.08
N ALA A 88 -12.96 17.94 17.33
CA ALA A 88 -13.09 19.30 17.82
C ALA A 88 -14.55 19.79 17.88
N LEU A 89 -15.50 19.03 17.35
CA LEU A 89 -16.92 19.39 17.34
C LEU A 89 -17.61 18.91 18.63
N THR A 90 -18.66 19.62 19.04
CA THR A 90 -19.60 19.14 20.05
C THR A 90 -20.88 18.68 19.34
N PRO A 91 -21.08 17.37 19.11
CA PRO A 91 -22.27 16.86 18.43
C PRO A 91 -23.54 17.03 19.29
N PRO A 92 -24.75 16.88 18.71
CA PRO A 92 -25.97 16.75 19.49
C PRO A 92 -25.86 15.61 20.51
N ALA A 93 -26.39 15.83 21.71
CA ALA A 93 -26.23 14.90 22.84
C ALA A 93 -26.77 13.49 22.52
N GLU A 94 -27.78 13.40 21.67
CA GLU A 94 -28.42 12.15 21.25
C GLU A 94 -27.49 11.25 20.43
N VAL A 95 -26.46 11.81 19.78
CA VAL A 95 -25.54 11.06 18.89
C VAL A 95 -24.09 11.10 19.34
N GLN A 96 -23.81 11.63 20.54
CA GLN A 96 -22.44 11.83 21.01
C GLN A 96 -21.64 10.53 21.09
N ALA A 97 -22.23 9.44 21.61
CA ALA A 97 -21.56 8.15 21.67
C ALA A 97 -21.21 7.58 20.28
N GLN A 98 -22.10 7.77 19.29
CA GLN A 98 -21.90 7.32 17.91
C GLN A 98 -20.86 8.19 17.20
N HIS A 99 -20.84 9.49 17.48
CA HIS A 99 -19.80 10.40 17.00
C HIS A 99 -18.41 9.97 17.52
N ASP A 100 -18.28 9.75 18.83
CA ASP A 100 -17.01 9.35 19.45
C ASP A 100 -16.51 8.02 18.87
N ALA A 101 -17.42 7.05 18.67
CA ALA A 101 -17.10 5.78 18.04
C ALA A 101 -16.66 5.93 16.57
N TYR A 102 -17.27 6.84 15.82
CA TYR A 102 -16.90 7.12 14.43
C TYR A 102 -15.53 7.80 14.35
N VAL A 103 -15.27 8.80 15.18
CA VAL A 103 -13.96 9.47 15.28
C VAL A 103 -12.87 8.46 15.66
N ALA A 104 -13.13 7.57 16.62
CA ALA A 104 -12.20 6.49 16.97
C ALA A 104 -11.95 5.55 15.77
N GLY A 105 -13.01 5.16 15.05
CA GLY A 105 -12.91 4.35 13.84
C GLY A 105 -12.08 5.01 12.73
N LEU A 106 -12.20 6.34 12.55
CA LEU A 106 -11.39 7.09 11.59
C LEU A 106 -9.90 7.07 11.97
N ARG A 107 -9.56 7.24 13.26
CA ARG A 107 -8.17 7.17 13.75
C ARG A 107 -7.56 5.79 13.57
N ASP A 108 -8.33 4.75 13.89
CA ASP A 108 -7.92 3.36 13.69
C ASP A 108 -7.69 3.06 12.20
N PHE A 109 -8.55 3.56 11.32
CA PHE A 109 -8.43 3.37 9.88
C PHE A 109 -7.25 4.15 9.29
N ALA A 110 -7.01 5.40 9.71
CA ALA A 110 -5.83 6.17 9.34
C ALA A 110 -4.53 5.46 9.75
N THR A 111 -4.50 4.89 10.96
CA THR A 111 -3.36 4.09 11.44
C THR A 111 -3.09 2.87 10.54
N GLU A 112 -4.16 2.17 10.12
CA GLU A 112 -4.02 1.04 9.20
C GLU A 112 -3.57 1.48 7.80
N LEU A 113 -4.01 2.63 7.31
CA LEU A 113 -3.51 3.20 6.06
C LEU A 113 -2.02 3.55 6.14
N GLY A 114 -1.54 4.09 7.26
CA GLY A 114 -0.10 4.34 7.47
C GLY A 114 0.72 3.04 7.48
N SER A 115 0.21 1.99 8.13
CA SER A 115 0.79 0.63 8.05
C SER A 115 0.82 0.12 6.60
N ALA A 116 -0.28 0.27 5.86
CA ALA A 116 -0.36 -0.11 4.46
C ALA A 116 0.60 0.71 3.58
N ALA A 117 0.78 2.00 3.84
CA ALA A 117 1.76 2.85 3.14
C ALA A 117 3.18 2.33 3.34
N GLY A 118 3.54 1.94 4.57
CA GLY A 118 4.80 1.26 4.87
C GLY A 118 4.98 -0.02 4.05
N LYS A 119 3.94 -0.87 3.97
CA LYS A 119 3.94 -2.11 3.18
C LYS A 119 4.01 -1.85 1.66
N VAL A 120 3.47 -0.73 1.16
CA VAL A 120 3.62 -0.32 -0.24
C VAL A 120 5.05 0.15 -0.50
N GLY A 121 5.62 0.94 0.41
CA GLY A 121 7.01 1.39 0.36
C GLY A 121 8.01 0.23 0.37
N SER A 122 7.76 -0.82 1.16
CA SER A 122 8.56 -2.05 1.19
C SER A 122 8.26 -3.04 0.05
N ARG A 123 7.28 -2.72 -0.83
CA ARG A 123 6.78 -3.58 -1.92
C ARG A 123 6.13 -4.89 -1.45
N ASP A 124 5.69 -4.97 -0.20
CA ASP A 124 4.87 -6.08 0.29
C ASP A 124 3.45 -6.02 -0.27
N LEU A 125 2.93 -4.82 -0.52
CA LEU A 125 1.68 -4.55 -1.25
C LEU A 125 1.99 -3.73 -2.51
N CYS A 126 1.55 -4.22 -3.67
CA CYS A 126 1.95 -3.66 -4.97
C CYS A 126 0.77 -3.19 -5.83
N THR A 127 -0.46 -3.37 -5.36
CA THR A 127 -1.69 -3.01 -6.10
C THR A 127 -2.73 -2.47 -5.15
N SER A 128 -3.64 -1.62 -5.65
CA SER A 128 -4.77 -1.12 -4.86
C SER A 128 -5.62 -2.25 -4.29
N SER A 129 -5.82 -3.34 -5.05
CA SER A 129 -6.54 -4.51 -4.55
C SER A 129 -5.86 -5.19 -3.35
N ALA A 130 -4.52 -5.19 -3.29
CA ALA A 130 -3.80 -5.74 -2.15
C ALA A 130 -3.92 -4.86 -0.93
N VAL A 131 -3.87 -3.53 -1.12
CA VAL A 131 -4.09 -2.55 -0.04
C VAL A 131 -5.51 -2.64 0.50
N LEU A 132 -6.51 -2.65 -0.37
CA LEU A 132 -7.91 -2.81 0.04
C LEU A 132 -8.16 -4.11 0.80
N ALA A 133 -7.49 -5.20 0.41
CA ALA A 133 -7.59 -6.47 1.14
C ALA A 133 -6.86 -6.46 2.49
N ASP A 134 -5.84 -5.62 2.65
CA ASP A 134 -5.06 -5.48 3.88
C ASP A 134 -5.80 -4.61 4.91
N ILE A 135 -6.43 -3.51 4.47
CA ILE A 135 -7.16 -2.57 5.32
C ILE A 135 -8.62 -2.95 5.58
N GLY A 136 -9.10 -4.05 4.99
CA GLY A 136 -10.51 -4.38 4.88
C GLY A 136 -11.27 -4.51 6.21
N ASP A 137 -10.64 -5.06 7.23
CA ASP A 137 -11.27 -5.23 8.54
C ASP A 137 -11.52 -3.89 9.25
N LYS A 138 -10.58 -2.95 9.09
CA LYS A 138 -10.68 -1.59 9.64
C LYS A 138 -11.66 -0.74 8.85
N LEU A 139 -11.65 -0.87 7.52
CA LEU A 139 -12.67 -0.26 6.65
C LEU A 139 -14.08 -0.71 7.04
N ALA A 140 -14.30 -2.02 7.22
CA ALA A 140 -15.59 -2.57 7.65
C ALA A 140 -15.98 -2.16 9.09
N ALA A 141 -15.01 -1.83 9.96
CA ALA A 141 -15.30 -1.28 11.28
C ALA A 141 -15.74 0.18 11.21
N LEU A 142 -15.07 0.97 10.38
CA LEU A 142 -15.44 2.36 10.10
C LEU A 142 -16.85 2.45 9.48
N ASP A 143 -17.16 1.58 8.51
CA ASP A 143 -18.51 1.48 7.91
C ASP A 143 -19.59 1.26 8.96
N ARG A 144 -19.38 0.31 9.88
CA ARG A 144 -20.34 0.02 10.96
C ARG A 144 -20.53 1.21 11.90
N ALA A 145 -19.48 1.98 12.17
CA ALA A 145 -19.59 3.19 12.98
C ALA A 145 -20.36 4.29 12.24
N GLY A 146 -20.13 4.45 10.93
CA GLY A 146 -20.89 5.36 10.07
C GLY A 146 -22.38 5.00 9.99
N GLU A 147 -22.70 3.72 9.82
CA GLU A 147 -24.08 3.23 9.84
C GLU A 147 -24.78 3.50 11.18
N ALA A 148 -24.06 3.41 12.30
CA ALA A 148 -24.62 3.71 13.62
C ALA A 148 -24.99 5.20 13.75
N LEU A 149 -24.13 6.10 13.25
CA LEU A 149 -24.45 7.54 13.14
C LEU A 149 -25.66 7.79 12.23
N GLN A 150 -25.71 7.11 11.08
CA GLN A 150 -26.83 7.22 10.15
C GLN A 150 -28.15 6.78 10.77
N LYS A 151 -28.16 5.67 11.51
CA LYS A 151 -29.36 5.17 12.22
C LYS A 151 -29.79 6.09 13.36
N ALA A 152 -28.85 6.76 14.01
CA ALA A 152 -29.14 7.62 15.16
C ALA A 152 -29.74 8.99 14.76
N GLY A 153 -29.37 9.54 13.60
CA GLY A 153 -29.87 10.87 13.20
C GLY A 153 -29.82 11.21 11.70
N GLY A 154 -29.72 10.20 10.83
CA GLY A 154 -29.71 10.42 9.37
C GLY A 154 -28.43 11.07 8.83
N TYR A 155 -27.33 10.98 9.59
CA TYR A 155 -26.02 11.50 9.22
C TYR A 155 -25.28 10.51 8.32
N ARG A 156 -24.93 10.91 7.09
CA ARG A 156 -24.15 10.05 6.18
C ARG A 156 -22.68 10.07 6.60
N ALA A 157 -22.12 8.89 6.82
CA ALA A 157 -20.76 8.71 7.33
C ALA A 157 -20.14 7.36 6.90
N ASP A 158 -20.84 6.57 6.09
CA ASP A 158 -20.50 5.21 5.69
C ASP A 158 -19.65 5.18 4.41
N VAL A 159 -18.54 4.43 4.40
CA VAL A 159 -17.60 4.33 3.27
C VAL A 159 -17.85 3.08 2.40
N VAL A 160 -19.10 2.59 2.43
CA VAL A 160 -19.58 1.27 1.95
C VAL A 160 -19.35 1.02 0.46
N ASP A 161 -19.11 2.06 -0.33
CA ASP A 161 -18.85 1.94 -1.77
C ASP A 161 -17.54 1.20 -2.09
N VAL A 162 -16.60 1.13 -1.14
CA VAL A 162 -15.29 0.52 -1.36
C VAL A 162 -15.22 -0.88 -0.74
N LYS A 163 -15.60 -1.90 -1.50
CA LYS A 163 -15.50 -3.29 -1.04
C LYS A 163 -14.05 -3.78 -0.99
N ALA A 164 -13.55 -4.02 0.22
CA ALA A 164 -12.32 -4.75 0.45
C ALA A 164 -12.44 -6.21 -0.03
N GLY A 165 -11.60 -6.60 -0.99
CA GLY A 165 -11.47 -7.99 -1.40
C GLY A 165 -10.77 -8.85 -0.33
N LYS A 166 -10.88 -10.18 -0.41
CA LYS A 166 -10.06 -11.07 0.43
C LYS A 166 -8.67 -11.25 -0.18
N LYS A 167 -7.68 -11.54 0.66
CA LYS A 167 -6.33 -11.94 0.22
C LYS A 167 -6.38 -13.20 -0.65
N GLN A 168 -5.83 -13.13 -1.85
CA GLN A 168 -5.80 -14.23 -2.83
C GLN A 168 -4.36 -14.70 -3.11
N THR A 169 -4.20 -15.92 -3.63
CA THR A 169 -2.88 -16.47 -4.05
C THR A 169 -2.98 -17.10 -5.45
N ARG A 170 -3.36 -16.28 -6.43
CA ARG A 170 -3.52 -16.66 -7.84
C ARG A 170 -2.17 -16.84 -8.52
N ARG A 171 -2.14 -17.68 -9.55
CA ARG A 171 -0.95 -17.98 -10.35
C ARG A 171 -1.34 -18.53 -11.72
N LEU A 172 -0.54 -18.22 -12.73
CA LEU A 172 -0.67 -18.85 -14.04
C LEU A 172 0.05 -20.19 -14.08
N SER A 173 -0.25 -21.01 -15.09
CA SER A 173 0.59 -22.16 -15.42
C SER A 173 1.98 -21.71 -15.88
N ASN A 174 3.00 -22.54 -15.63
CA ASN A 174 4.37 -22.24 -16.05
C ASN A 174 4.46 -22.15 -17.58
N GLY A 175 5.13 -21.12 -18.10
CA GLY A 175 5.32 -20.92 -19.55
C GLY A 175 4.17 -20.18 -20.26
N VAL A 176 3.14 -19.74 -19.54
CA VAL A 176 2.05 -18.95 -20.12
C VAL A 176 2.57 -17.58 -20.56
N PHE A 177 2.27 -17.20 -21.79
CA PHE A 177 2.61 -15.87 -22.30
C PHE A 177 1.53 -14.86 -21.92
N ALA A 178 1.90 -13.83 -21.17
CA ALA A 178 1.07 -12.64 -20.95
C ALA A 178 1.04 -11.73 -22.18
N ARG A 179 2.11 -11.79 -22.99
CA ARG A 179 2.22 -11.17 -24.32
C ARG A 179 3.16 -12.01 -25.18
N LYS A 180 2.88 -12.11 -26.48
CA LYS A 180 3.73 -12.84 -27.42
C LYS A 180 3.55 -12.29 -28.84
N ASP A 181 4.65 -11.85 -29.43
CA ASP A 181 4.75 -11.60 -30.86
C ASP A 181 5.13 -12.90 -31.61
N ALA A 182 5.30 -12.82 -32.93
CA ALA A 182 5.73 -13.95 -33.74
C ALA A 182 7.11 -14.48 -33.30
N LEU A 183 7.12 -15.73 -32.81
CA LEU A 183 8.33 -16.47 -32.46
C LEU A 183 8.70 -17.44 -33.59
N ASN A 184 9.26 -16.90 -34.68
CA ASN A 184 9.63 -17.63 -35.89
C ASN A 184 11.14 -17.60 -36.21
N GLY A 185 11.97 -17.23 -35.23
CA GLY A 185 13.42 -17.37 -35.32
C GLY A 185 13.91 -18.81 -35.09
N ARG A 186 15.24 -19.00 -35.07
CA ARG A 186 15.87 -20.30 -34.81
C ARG A 186 16.35 -20.45 -33.37
N SER A 187 16.67 -19.34 -32.71
CA SER A 187 17.21 -19.34 -31.36
C SER A 187 16.16 -19.61 -30.28
N SER A 188 16.64 -19.92 -29.09
CA SER A 188 15.84 -20.10 -27.89
C SER A 188 16.43 -19.38 -26.67
N LEU A 189 15.55 -18.96 -25.76
CA LEU A 189 15.90 -18.41 -24.45
C LEU A 189 15.38 -19.36 -23.37
N GLU A 190 16.30 -19.97 -22.63
CA GLU A 190 16.00 -20.73 -21.41
C GLU A 190 16.01 -19.80 -20.21
N ILE A 191 14.94 -19.84 -19.44
CA ILE A 191 14.73 -19.01 -18.26
C ILE A 191 14.61 -19.94 -17.06
N ASP A 192 15.42 -19.69 -16.04
CA ASP A 192 15.41 -20.45 -14.78
C ASP A 192 15.09 -19.52 -13.61
N ASN A 193 13.89 -19.71 -13.04
CA ASN A 193 13.44 -19.04 -11.82
C ASN A 193 13.66 -19.95 -10.61
N GLY A 194 14.90 -20.07 -10.15
CA GLY A 194 15.26 -20.79 -8.92
C GLY A 194 14.81 -20.11 -7.61
N GLY A 195 14.19 -18.92 -7.67
CA GLY A 195 13.74 -18.17 -6.50
C GLY A 195 12.50 -18.74 -5.82
N ASP A 196 12.09 -18.09 -4.71
CA ASP A 196 10.91 -18.45 -3.90
C ASP A 196 9.59 -17.81 -4.38
N ARG A 197 9.68 -16.90 -5.36
CA ARG A 197 8.56 -16.13 -5.94
C ARG A 197 8.36 -16.46 -7.41
N ASP A 198 7.11 -16.36 -7.86
CA ASP A 198 6.80 -16.50 -9.29
C ASP A 198 7.36 -15.27 -10.03
N ALA A 199 7.60 -15.39 -11.33
CA ALA A 199 8.20 -14.33 -12.13
C ALA A 199 7.49 -14.13 -13.47
N VAL A 200 7.58 -12.92 -14.01
CA VAL A 200 7.29 -12.63 -15.42
C VAL A 200 8.52 -12.04 -16.07
N VAL A 201 9.00 -12.68 -17.12
CA VAL A 201 10.16 -12.23 -17.89
C VAL A 201 9.70 -11.59 -19.18
N THR A 202 10.14 -10.36 -19.41
CA THR A 202 9.82 -9.55 -20.59
C THR A 202 11.07 -9.32 -21.42
N LEU A 203 11.02 -9.74 -22.68
CA LEU A 203 12.07 -9.52 -23.66
C LEU A 203 11.72 -8.30 -24.53
N VAL A 204 12.65 -7.35 -24.64
CA VAL A 204 12.44 -6.06 -25.34
C VAL A 204 13.48 -5.90 -26.45
N ARG A 205 13.04 -5.52 -27.65
CA ARG A 205 13.89 -5.20 -28.81
C ARG A 205 13.51 -3.84 -29.38
N GLY A 206 14.49 -2.94 -29.52
CA GLY A 206 14.25 -1.61 -30.09
C GLY A 206 13.19 -0.79 -29.32
N GLY A 207 13.03 -1.03 -28.02
CA GLY A 207 12.00 -0.38 -27.19
C GLY A 207 10.66 -1.11 -27.15
N THR A 208 10.42 -2.10 -28.01
CA THR A 208 9.15 -2.85 -28.07
C THR A 208 9.24 -4.19 -27.37
N LYS A 209 8.20 -4.55 -26.59
CA LYS A 209 8.05 -5.88 -26.01
C LYS A 209 7.83 -6.92 -27.10
N VAL A 210 8.69 -7.93 -27.13
CA VAL A 210 8.56 -9.08 -28.03
C VAL A 210 7.75 -10.20 -27.38
N PHE A 211 7.99 -10.45 -26.10
CA PHE A 211 7.12 -11.32 -25.30
C PHE A 211 7.23 -11.00 -23.81
N SER A 212 6.23 -11.44 -23.06
CA SER A 212 6.23 -11.54 -21.59
C SER A 212 5.76 -12.94 -21.22
N VAL A 213 6.58 -13.71 -20.53
CA VAL A 213 6.29 -15.11 -20.17
C VAL A 213 6.33 -15.30 -18.65
N TYR A 214 5.34 -16.01 -18.14
CA TYR A 214 5.21 -16.34 -16.73
C TYR A 214 6.02 -17.60 -16.40
N VAL A 215 6.87 -17.53 -15.39
CA VAL A 215 7.71 -18.63 -14.92
C VAL A 215 7.51 -18.81 -13.42
N ARG A 216 7.00 -19.97 -13.01
CA ARG A 216 6.73 -20.26 -11.60
C ARG A 216 8.02 -20.31 -10.79
N LYS A 217 7.91 -20.07 -9.47
CA LYS A 217 8.99 -20.27 -8.51
C LYS A 217 9.57 -21.67 -8.62
N LYS A 218 10.88 -21.79 -8.43
CA LYS A 218 11.66 -23.04 -8.61
C LYS A 218 11.42 -23.75 -9.95
N GLY A 219 11.04 -22.99 -10.97
CA GLY A 219 10.65 -23.51 -12.28
C GLY A 219 11.50 -22.92 -13.39
N SER A 220 11.54 -23.63 -14.51
CA SER A 220 12.21 -23.15 -15.72
C SER A 220 11.28 -23.21 -16.93
N TYR A 221 11.57 -22.42 -17.96
CA TYR A 221 10.85 -22.45 -19.21
C TYR A 221 11.75 -22.05 -20.38
N LYS A 222 11.64 -22.78 -21.50
CA LYS A 222 12.40 -22.51 -22.72
C LYS A 222 11.49 -21.90 -23.78
N VAL A 223 11.69 -20.61 -24.05
CA VAL A 223 11.05 -19.90 -25.16
C VAL A 223 11.80 -20.22 -26.44
N ARG A 224 11.17 -20.92 -27.38
CA ARG A 224 11.73 -21.23 -28.71
C ARG A 224 11.28 -20.19 -29.74
N GLY A 225 12.03 -20.07 -30.83
CA GLY A 225 11.65 -19.22 -31.96
C GLY A 225 12.06 -17.76 -31.80
N VAL A 226 13.04 -17.46 -30.96
CA VAL A 226 13.54 -16.10 -30.78
C VAL A 226 14.30 -15.67 -32.04
N ARG A 227 13.92 -14.52 -32.61
CA ARG A 227 14.54 -13.97 -33.81
C ARG A 227 15.92 -13.40 -33.50
N ASP A 228 16.77 -13.35 -34.51
CA ASP A 228 18.03 -12.63 -34.44
C ASP A 228 17.81 -11.16 -34.03
N GLY A 229 18.76 -10.62 -33.28
CA GLY A 229 18.73 -9.25 -32.77
C GLY A 229 19.36 -9.10 -31.40
N THR A 230 19.41 -7.85 -30.93
CA THR A 230 19.90 -7.50 -29.60
C THR A 230 18.73 -7.11 -28.71
N TYR A 231 18.67 -7.69 -27.51
CA TYR A 231 17.52 -7.57 -26.62
C TYR A 231 17.93 -7.14 -25.22
N LYS A 232 17.06 -6.37 -24.58
CA LYS A 232 17.07 -6.15 -23.12
C LYS A 232 16.11 -7.13 -22.48
N ILE A 233 16.48 -7.65 -21.31
CA ILE A 233 15.63 -8.55 -20.52
C ILE A 233 15.26 -7.84 -19.22
N TYR A 234 13.96 -7.72 -19.00
CA TYR A 234 13.35 -7.23 -17.77
C TYR A 234 12.62 -8.38 -17.11
N PHE A 235 12.52 -8.38 -15.80
CA PHE A 235 11.73 -9.36 -15.08
C PHE A 235 11.14 -8.77 -13.81
N THR A 236 9.98 -9.28 -13.44
CA THR A 236 9.34 -8.98 -12.16
C THR A 236 9.13 -10.26 -11.40
N HIS A 237 9.40 -10.24 -10.09
CA HIS A 237 9.00 -11.31 -9.18
C HIS A 237 7.80 -10.86 -8.36
N GLY A 238 7.01 -11.82 -7.89
CA GLY A 238 6.01 -11.54 -6.86
C GLY A 238 5.12 -12.73 -6.51
N VAL A 239 4.07 -12.41 -5.76
CA VAL A 239 3.06 -13.35 -5.28
C VAL A 239 1.68 -12.84 -5.67
N ASP A 240 0.76 -13.76 -5.94
CA ASP A 240 -0.61 -13.50 -6.38
C ASP A 240 -0.67 -12.71 -7.69
N TRP A 241 -0.65 -13.44 -8.80
CA TRP A 241 -0.76 -12.86 -10.12
C TRP A 241 -2.19 -12.38 -10.40
N ASP A 242 -2.35 -11.08 -10.63
CA ASP A 242 -3.60 -10.51 -11.12
C ASP A 242 -3.62 -10.51 -12.66
N GLY A 243 -4.42 -11.40 -13.25
CA GLY A 243 -4.54 -11.51 -14.71
C GLY A 243 -5.13 -10.26 -15.37
N ARG A 244 -5.93 -9.47 -14.65
CA ARG A 244 -6.57 -8.26 -15.20
C ARG A 244 -5.56 -7.12 -15.35
N SER A 245 -4.82 -6.80 -14.29
CA SER A 245 -3.78 -5.77 -14.36
C SER A 245 -2.45 -6.27 -14.91
N ARG A 246 -2.25 -7.59 -15.01
CA ARG A 246 -1.00 -8.26 -15.40
C ARG A 246 0.18 -7.92 -14.47
N GLN A 247 -0.08 -7.96 -13.17
CA GLN A 247 0.89 -7.60 -12.13
C GLN A 247 0.84 -8.61 -10.99
N PHE A 248 1.91 -8.67 -10.20
CA PHE A 248 1.87 -9.32 -8.89
C PHE A 248 1.30 -8.34 -7.86
N THR A 249 0.37 -8.82 -7.04
CA THR A 249 -0.28 -7.94 -6.06
C THR A 249 0.57 -7.72 -4.81
N ARG A 250 1.54 -8.62 -4.51
CA ARG A 250 2.32 -8.62 -3.28
C ARG A 250 3.78 -9.06 -3.48
N ARG A 251 4.67 -8.61 -2.59
CA ARG A 251 6.13 -8.89 -2.58
C ARG A 251 6.75 -8.69 -3.96
N CYS A 252 6.44 -7.60 -4.64
CA CYS A 252 6.89 -7.39 -6.01
C CYS A 252 8.34 -6.86 -6.07
N SER A 253 9.08 -7.25 -7.11
CA SER A 253 10.32 -6.57 -7.52
C SER A 253 10.32 -6.35 -9.03
N PHE A 254 11.09 -5.36 -9.48
CA PHE A 254 11.21 -4.98 -10.88
C PHE A 254 12.68 -4.82 -11.19
N GLU A 255 13.20 -5.65 -12.08
CA GLU A 255 14.62 -5.77 -12.33
C GLU A 255 14.89 -5.89 -13.83
N LYS A 256 16.11 -5.56 -14.22
CA LYS A 256 16.63 -5.81 -15.57
C LYS A 256 18.02 -6.39 -15.50
N PHE A 257 18.38 -7.17 -16.51
CA PHE A 257 19.78 -7.49 -16.75
C PHE A 257 20.50 -6.25 -17.30
N GLN A 258 21.67 -5.94 -16.73
CA GLN A 258 22.47 -4.79 -17.16
C GLN A 258 23.02 -4.99 -18.58
N LYS A 259 23.33 -6.23 -18.94
CA LYS A 259 23.81 -6.60 -20.28
C LYS A 259 22.66 -6.99 -21.19
N THR A 260 22.79 -6.64 -22.46
CA THR A 260 21.90 -7.13 -23.52
C THR A 260 22.31 -8.54 -23.94
N VAL A 261 21.35 -9.29 -24.48
CA VAL A 261 21.60 -10.59 -25.12
C VAL A 261 21.47 -10.43 -26.63
N LYS A 262 22.42 -11.02 -27.37
CA LYS A 262 22.43 -10.98 -28.83
C LYS A 262 22.18 -12.38 -29.39
N PHE A 263 21.08 -12.54 -30.10
CA PHE A 263 20.77 -13.73 -30.88
C PHE A 263 21.25 -13.53 -32.31
N LYS A 264 21.95 -14.53 -32.85
CA LYS A 264 22.46 -14.50 -34.22
C LYS A 264 22.41 -15.92 -34.80
N THR A 265 21.92 -16.00 -36.03
CA THR A 265 21.99 -17.16 -36.91
C THR A 265 23.06 -16.89 -37.95
N THR A 266 23.94 -17.87 -38.19
CA THR A 266 25.00 -17.81 -39.19
C THR A 266 24.78 -18.95 -40.19
N PHE A 267 24.75 -18.59 -41.48
CA PHE A 267 24.67 -19.54 -42.58
C PHE A 267 26.08 -19.77 -43.11
N THR A 268 26.52 -21.03 -43.14
CA THR A 268 27.73 -21.45 -43.83
C THR A 268 27.35 -22.23 -45.08
N ALA A 269 28.34 -22.61 -45.90
CA ALA A 269 28.09 -23.41 -47.10
C ALA A 269 27.44 -24.77 -46.80
N THR A 270 27.57 -25.29 -45.57
CA THR A 270 27.15 -26.65 -45.21
C THR A 270 26.24 -26.71 -43.98
N GLN A 271 26.13 -25.63 -43.19
CA GLN A 271 25.44 -25.65 -41.90
C GLN A 271 24.70 -24.35 -41.62
N ILE A 272 23.66 -24.44 -40.78
CA ILE A 272 22.98 -23.30 -40.18
C ILE A 272 23.24 -23.38 -38.68
N LEU A 273 23.97 -22.40 -38.14
CA LEU A 273 24.31 -22.31 -36.72
C LEU A 273 23.54 -21.17 -36.06
N TRP A 274 23.10 -21.34 -34.82
CA TRP A 274 22.45 -20.28 -34.05
C TRP A 274 22.88 -20.31 -32.59
N HIS A 275 22.70 -19.18 -31.91
CA HIS A 275 23.01 -19.06 -30.48
C HIS A 275 21.75 -19.16 -29.64
N ASP A 276 21.78 -20.02 -28.63
CA ASP A 276 20.79 -20.08 -27.56
C ASP A 276 21.33 -19.36 -26.32
N TRP A 277 20.43 -18.79 -25.53
CA TRP A 277 20.77 -18.13 -24.26
C TRP A 277 20.09 -18.84 -23.10
N LYS A 278 20.78 -18.90 -21.96
CA LYS A 278 20.22 -19.29 -20.67
C LYS A 278 20.40 -18.16 -19.67
N ILE A 279 19.35 -17.84 -18.93
CA ILE A 279 19.36 -16.86 -17.86
C ILE A 279 18.80 -17.45 -16.56
N THR A 280 19.36 -17.02 -15.43
CA THR A 280 18.86 -17.34 -14.10
C THR A 280 18.32 -16.06 -13.46
N LEU A 281 17.11 -16.11 -12.90
CA LEU A 281 16.47 -14.97 -12.21
C LEU A 281 16.83 -14.90 -10.72
N HIS A 282 17.94 -15.53 -10.35
CA HIS A 282 18.45 -15.58 -8.99
C HIS A 282 19.97 -15.56 -9.05
N SER A 283 20.59 -15.06 -7.98
CA SER A 283 22.04 -15.05 -7.84
C SER A 283 22.57 -16.48 -7.80
N ILE A 284 23.54 -16.76 -8.67
CA ILE A 284 24.31 -18.00 -8.68
C ILE A 284 25.77 -17.66 -8.37
N ALA A 285 26.43 -18.46 -7.53
CA ALA A 285 27.86 -18.29 -7.26
C ALA A 285 28.65 -18.37 -8.58
N GLY A 286 29.50 -17.37 -8.85
CA GLY A 286 30.25 -17.27 -10.11
C GLY A 286 29.43 -16.80 -11.33
N GLY A 287 28.18 -16.32 -11.14
CA GLY A 287 27.36 -15.77 -12.21
C GLY A 287 27.95 -14.53 -12.87
N ASN A 288 27.75 -14.39 -14.19
CA ASN A 288 28.31 -13.29 -15.01
C ASN A 288 27.28 -12.19 -15.37
N ALA A 289 26.04 -12.34 -14.92
CA ALA A 289 24.91 -11.52 -15.29
C ALA A 289 24.45 -10.66 -14.11
N LYS A 290 24.86 -9.38 -14.10
CA LYS A 290 24.43 -8.40 -13.09
C LYS A 290 23.02 -7.90 -13.42
N THR A 291 22.20 -7.74 -12.39
CA THR A 291 20.89 -7.11 -12.47
C THR A 291 20.92 -5.72 -11.83
N SER A 292 19.91 -4.92 -12.12
CA SER A 292 19.66 -3.66 -11.41
C SER A 292 18.15 -3.51 -11.21
N ASP A 293 17.77 -2.91 -10.09
CA ASP A 293 16.39 -2.47 -9.88
C ASP A 293 15.95 -1.51 -10.99
N VAL A 294 14.66 -1.56 -11.29
CA VAL A 294 13.98 -0.71 -12.26
C VAL A 294 12.85 0.00 -11.52
N ASP A 295 12.73 1.32 -11.70
CA ASP A 295 11.55 2.05 -11.24
C ASP A 295 10.32 1.42 -11.94
N PRO A 296 9.25 1.06 -11.21
CA PRO A 296 8.04 0.51 -11.81
C PRO A 296 7.50 1.33 -13.00
N GLU A 297 7.69 2.64 -13.03
CA GLU A 297 7.26 3.52 -14.15
C GLU A 297 8.14 3.37 -15.40
N ASP A 298 9.41 2.99 -15.22
CA ASP A 298 10.36 2.72 -16.31
C ASP A 298 10.28 1.26 -16.78
N PHE A 299 9.48 0.43 -16.09
CA PHE A 299 9.30 -0.95 -16.48
C PHE A 299 8.50 -1.00 -17.80
N PRO A 300 8.92 -1.80 -18.80
CA PRO A 300 8.22 -1.87 -20.07
C PRO A 300 6.72 -2.17 -19.85
N ALA A 301 5.84 -1.34 -20.44
CA ALA A 301 4.37 -1.47 -20.41
C ALA A 301 3.81 -2.41 -21.48
#